data_AF-A0A955YK73-F1
#
_entry.id   AF-A0A955YK73-F1
#
_cell.length_a   1.000
_cell.length_b   1.000
_cell.length_c   1.000
_cell.angle_alpha   90.00
_cell.angle_beta   90.00
_cell.angle_gamma   90.00
#
_symmetry.space_group_name_H-M   'P 1'
#
loop_
_entity.id
_entity.type
_entity.pdbx_description
1 polymer ?
#
loop_
_entity_poly.entity_id
_entity_poly.type
_entity_poly.pdbx_seq_one_letter_code
_entity_poly.pdbx_strand_id
1 'polypeptide(L)'
;MPLRRSAPLVPPLVSVGLWLATQLAGCKSEHVVEPPPDAGRPANTSCVALTPPPESGRVRLERVYGTALSGASAQKLTHVIPPTAAHPGFVTRQSGRVLAFDAQDSSAASVVLDIASRLDLSSAENGLVSMALAPDFVQSGFAYFVYTAPPAGMGRYIARVARYHWTGSAFDDASELVILEIPQPDITHSVNHVAFGLDGMLYISLGDQRRTDVNAQSLLTLPGKVLRIDVSVAQLGEPYRIPMDNPFVGEGAGEIYALGLRNPWRFTIDPVDGEILLGDVGQDRREEIDRIVAGGNYGWPAREGTLCFRTDPCVDAAFTDPLVELSHAEARAVVAGYRYRRTDVAGLQGSVVFADYVSGNVWSADASGQARLEVEGRFPISSIGLDEEGRPYFTRYDGSADGGLYRLVPNVPAPSSFPTLLSATGCVDPADPREPADGMVRFTPTAELWSDGAEKLRAFAIPDGTAIGVDGDGDLLLPVGSVLLKHFGFAGRLHETRLMMRTDDGWTGYSYRWNDAQTDAELLPTAVSEVLENGVRWQYPSRSACFECHTDAAGTTLGFEAAQLSDAALQGLLDL
;
A
#
# COMPACT_ATOMS: atom_id res chain seq x y z
N MET A 1 -61.47 16.30 -56.84
CA MET A 1 -60.22 16.62 -57.57
C MET A 1 -59.02 16.12 -56.75
N PRO A 2 -57.86 15.85 -57.39
CA PRO A 2 -57.09 14.60 -57.22
C PRO A 2 -55.91 14.72 -56.23
N LEU A 3 -55.11 13.69 -55.91
CA LEU A 3 -54.96 12.29 -56.40
C LEU A 3 -55.41 11.28 -55.30
N ARG A 4 -55.25 9.93 -55.29
CA ARG A 4 -54.43 8.92 -56.00
C ARG A 4 -52.91 8.92 -55.61
N ARG A 5 -52.15 7.81 -55.68
CA ARG A 5 -52.40 6.40 -56.11
C ARG A 5 -51.47 5.43 -55.35
N SER A 6 -51.75 4.12 -55.44
CA SER A 6 -51.00 3.01 -54.82
C SER A 6 -50.00 2.31 -55.77
N ALA A 7 -48.82 1.90 -55.26
CA ALA A 7 -47.99 0.79 -55.77
C ALA A 7 -46.90 0.38 -54.73
N PRO A 8 -46.44 -0.89 -54.68
CA PRO A 8 -45.36 -1.34 -53.80
C PRO A 8 -43.96 -1.27 -54.46
N LEU A 9 -42.90 -1.48 -53.66
CA LEU A 9 -41.52 -1.62 -54.14
C LEU A 9 -40.86 -2.93 -53.67
N VAL A 10 -40.02 -3.47 -54.53
CA VAL A 10 -39.27 -4.74 -54.40
C VAL A 10 -37.88 -4.43 -53.82
N PRO A 11 -37.28 -5.30 -52.98
CA PRO A 11 -35.98 -5.02 -52.36
C PRO A 11 -34.81 -5.06 -53.36
N PRO A 12 -33.74 -4.27 -53.14
CA PRO A 12 -32.47 -4.47 -53.80
C PRO A 12 -31.72 -5.66 -53.18
N LEU A 13 -31.09 -6.48 -54.02
CA LEU A 13 -30.05 -7.41 -53.59
C LEU A 13 -28.80 -6.62 -53.18
N VAL A 14 -28.16 -7.00 -52.08
CA VAL A 14 -26.80 -6.58 -51.73
C VAL A 14 -25.93 -7.82 -51.59
N SER A 15 -24.73 -7.74 -52.16
CA SER A 15 -23.84 -8.88 -52.38
C SER A 15 -23.26 -9.48 -51.09
N VAL A 16 -23.06 -10.80 -51.07
CA VAL A 16 -22.29 -11.48 -50.03
C VAL A 16 -20.81 -11.09 -50.15
N GLY A 17 -20.34 -10.20 -49.28
CA GLY A 17 -18.94 -9.86 -49.10
C GLY A 17 -18.38 -10.55 -47.86
N LEU A 18 -17.72 -11.69 -48.02
CA LEU A 18 -17.13 -12.46 -46.93
C LEU A 18 -15.85 -11.79 -46.40
N TRP A 19 -15.99 -10.93 -45.40
CA TRP A 19 -14.85 -10.42 -44.64
C TRP A 19 -14.48 -11.39 -43.51
N LEU A 20 -13.25 -11.91 -43.56
CA LEU A 20 -12.63 -12.56 -42.40
C LEU A 20 -12.36 -11.49 -41.35
N ALA A 21 -13.08 -11.55 -40.23
CA ALA A 21 -12.70 -10.84 -39.01
C ALA A 21 -11.57 -11.61 -38.33
N THR A 22 -10.33 -11.40 -38.77
CA THR A 22 -9.13 -11.89 -38.08
C THR A 22 -9.09 -11.27 -36.69
N GLN A 23 -9.22 -12.09 -35.65
CA GLN A 23 -9.09 -11.64 -34.27
C GLN A 23 -7.65 -11.18 -34.01
N LEU A 24 -7.42 -9.87 -34.01
CA LEU A 24 -6.21 -9.29 -33.44
C LEU A 24 -6.32 -9.41 -31.91
N ALA A 25 -5.87 -10.55 -31.39
CA ALA A 25 -5.57 -10.73 -29.98
C ALA A 25 -4.36 -9.84 -29.64
N GLY A 26 -4.63 -8.57 -29.35
CA GLY A 26 -3.63 -7.60 -28.96
C GLY A 26 -3.10 -7.88 -27.56
N CYS A 27 -2.13 -8.79 -27.45
CA CYS A 27 -1.23 -8.80 -26.31
C CYS A 27 -0.57 -7.42 -26.22
N LYS A 28 -0.73 -6.72 -25.09
CA LYS A 28 0.13 -5.58 -24.75
C LYS A 28 1.54 -6.15 -24.49
N SER A 29 2.36 -6.21 -25.53
CA SER A 29 3.81 -6.36 -25.37
C SER A 29 4.38 -5.03 -24.87
N GLU A 30 5.06 -5.06 -23.74
CA GLU A 30 5.91 -3.95 -23.30
C GLU A 30 6.98 -3.74 -24.38
N HIS A 31 6.94 -2.59 -25.06
CA HIS A 31 7.87 -2.28 -26.14
C HIS A 31 9.19 -1.77 -25.56
N VAL A 32 9.99 -2.70 -25.02
CA VAL A 32 11.41 -2.47 -24.75
C VAL A 32 12.10 -2.24 -26.09
N VAL A 33 12.51 -1.01 -26.35
CA VAL A 33 13.36 -0.64 -27.49
C VAL A 33 14.81 -0.85 -27.05
N GLU A 34 15.53 -1.76 -27.72
CA GLU A 34 16.98 -1.86 -27.55
C GLU A 34 17.65 -0.71 -28.34
N PRO A 35 18.41 0.19 -27.70
CA PRO A 35 19.08 1.28 -28.39
C PRO A 35 20.34 0.81 -29.15
N PRO A 36 20.77 1.56 -30.19
CA PRO A 36 22.07 1.35 -30.82
C PRO A 36 23.22 1.83 -29.89
N PRO A 37 24.45 1.28 -30.01
CA PRO A 37 25.55 1.67 -29.15
C PRO A 37 26.11 3.07 -29.43
N ASP A 38 26.34 3.83 -28.36
CA ASP A 38 27.18 5.04 -28.23
C ASP A 38 26.92 6.20 -29.21
N ALA A 39 25.81 6.94 -29.01
CA ALA A 39 25.50 8.13 -29.82
C ALA A 39 24.93 9.37 -29.09
N GLY A 40 25.15 9.57 -27.77
CA GLY A 40 24.92 10.91 -27.19
C GLY A 40 24.88 11.10 -25.67
N ARG A 41 24.70 10.04 -24.86
CA ARG A 41 24.69 10.18 -23.39
C ARG A 41 26.12 10.33 -22.82
N PRO A 42 26.37 11.20 -21.83
CA PRO A 42 27.61 11.15 -21.04
C PRO A 42 27.76 9.81 -20.32
N ALA A 43 28.98 9.26 -20.28
CA ALA A 43 29.26 8.00 -19.62
C ALA A 43 29.16 8.15 -18.09
N ASN A 44 28.26 7.40 -17.46
CA ASN A 44 27.99 7.44 -16.04
C ASN A 44 28.91 6.48 -15.27
N THR A 45 30.17 6.89 -15.13
CA THR A 45 31.22 6.11 -14.46
C THR A 45 31.23 6.26 -12.93
N SER A 46 30.34 7.06 -12.34
CA SER A 46 30.41 7.46 -10.92
C SER A 46 29.07 7.53 -10.17
N CYS A 47 27.96 7.97 -10.80
CA CYS A 47 26.69 8.18 -10.12
C CYS A 47 25.72 7.01 -10.34
N VAL A 48 25.94 5.93 -9.60
CA VAL A 48 25.08 4.73 -9.62
C VAL A 48 24.39 4.58 -8.27
N ALA A 49 23.15 4.08 -8.26
CA ALA A 49 22.38 3.83 -7.05
C ALA A 49 23.18 2.96 -6.07
N LEU A 50 23.47 3.51 -4.89
CA LEU A 50 24.21 2.84 -3.84
C LEU A 50 23.31 1.88 -3.07
N THR A 51 23.85 0.73 -2.64
CA THR A 51 23.17 -0.17 -1.71
C THR A 51 22.73 0.59 -0.46
N PRO A 52 21.47 0.54 -0.04
CA PRO A 52 21.00 1.31 1.12
C PRO A 52 21.81 1.02 2.39
N PRO A 53 21.96 2.03 3.28
CA PRO A 53 22.65 1.84 4.55
C PRO A 53 21.96 0.75 5.38
N PRO A 54 22.71 -0.11 6.09
CA PRO A 54 22.13 -1.13 6.96
C PRO A 54 21.14 -0.55 7.96
N GLU A 55 20.00 -1.24 8.13
CA GLU A 55 18.98 -0.85 9.08
C GLU A 55 19.51 -0.89 10.53
N SER A 56 19.08 0.07 11.35
CA SER A 56 19.57 0.26 12.72
C SER A 56 18.67 -0.36 13.79
N GLY A 57 17.50 -0.89 13.40
CA GLY A 57 16.59 -1.62 14.27
C GLY A 57 17.03 -3.07 14.54
N ARG A 58 16.24 -3.76 15.35
CA ARG A 58 16.46 -5.14 15.81
C ARG A 58 16.04 -6.19 14.77
N VAL A 59 15.31 -5.75 13.75
CA VAL A 59 14.75 -6.55 12.66
C VAL A 59 14.93 -5.83 11.34
N ARG A 60 14.81 -6.57 10.24
CA ARG A 60 14.75 -6.03 8.88
C ARG A 60 13.70 -6.78 8.07
N LEU A 61 13.25 -6.19 6.97
CA LEU A 61 12.46 -6.90 5.96
C LEU A 61 13.38 -7.69 5.01
N GLU A 62 12.84 -8.81 4.50
CA GLU A 62 13.53 -9.73 3.59
C GLU A 62 12.56 -10.20 2.51
N ARG A 63 12.85 -9.92 1.22
CA ARG A 63 11.99 -10.36 0.11
C ARG A 63 12.00 -11.89 0.01
N VAL A 64 10.82 -12.50 0.00
CA VAL A 64 10.60 -13.95 -0.04
C VAL A 64 9.75 -14.34 -1.25
N TYR A 65 9.80 -15.61 -1.66
CA TYR A 65 9.11 -16.11 -2.87
C TYR A 65 9.46 -15.31 -4.13
N GLY A 66 10.71 -14.84 -4.22
CA GLY A 66 11.09 -13.74 -5.10
C GLY A 66 10.95 -13.97 -6.61
N THR A 67 10.74 -15.21 -7.05
CA THR A 67 10.45 -15.61 -8.44
C THR A 67 8.97 -15.92 -8.65
N ALA A 68 8.32 -16.54 -7.66
CA ALA A 68 6.89 -16.85 -7.67
C ALA A 68 6.01 -15.59 -7.56
N LEU A 69 6.43 -14.62 -6.75
CA LEU A 69 5.73 -13.37 -6.45
C LEU A 69 6.61 -12.18 -6.89
N SER A 70 6.62 -11.91 -8.20
CA SER A 70 7.35 -10.79 -8.82
C SER A 70 6.70 -10.29 -10.11
N GLY A 71 7.02 -9.06 -10.52
CA GLY A 71 6.52 -8.44 -11.74
C GLY A 71 5.02 -8.14 -11.68
N ALA A 72 4.40 -7.99 -12.86
CA ALA A 72 2.97 -7.68 -12.98
C ALA A 72 2.01 -8.73 -12.36
N SER A 73 2.53 -9.90 -11.96
CA SER A 73 1.79 -10.88 -11.17
C SER A 73 1.60 -10.45 -9.71
N ALA A 74 2.53 -9.68 -9.14
CA ALA A 74 2.64 -9.39 -7.70
C ALA A 74 2.47 -7.90 -7.33
N GLN A 75 1.97 -7.07 -8.23
CA GLN A 75 1.56 -5.69 -7.93
C GLN A 75 0.29 -5.64 -7.06
N LYS A 76 0.21 -4.65 -6.18
CA LYS A 76 -0.93 -4.31 -5.32
C LYS A 76 -1.49 -5.51 -4.54
N LEU A 77 -0.61 -6.19 -3.80
CA LEU A 77 -0.99 -7.27 -2.89
C LEU A 77 -1.76 -6.69 -1.70
N THR A 78 -2.93 -7.23 -1.38
CA THR A 78 -3.84 -6.66 -0.36
C THR A 78 -3.89 -7.44 0.95
N HIS A 79 -3.71 -8.76 0.93
CA HIS A 79 -3.68 -9.61 2.12
C HIS A 79 -2.90 -10.91 1.85
N VAL A 80 -2.35 -11.53 2.90
CA VAL A 80 -1.58 -12.78 2.82
C VAL A 80 -1.97 -13.75 3.93
N ILE A 81 -2.15 -15.01 3.57
CA ILE A 81 -2.20 -16.16 4.47
C ILE A 81 -1.01 -17.05 4.13
N PRO A 82 0.02 -17.15 5.00
CA PRO A 82 1.19 -17.98 4.74
C PRO A 82 0.89 -19.48 4.54
N PRO A 83 1.77 -20.23 3.84
CA PRO A 83 1.61 -21.67 3.64
C PRO A 83 1.81 -22.45 4.93
N THR A 84 1.15 -23.59 5.04
CA THR A 84 1.24 -24.53 6.17
C THR A 84 1.57 -25.93 5.68
N ALA A 85 1.71 -26.89 6.60
CA ALA A 85 1.77 -28.31 6.22
C ALA A 85 0.44 -28.86 5.65
N ALA A 86 -0.66 -28.11 5.74
CA ALA A 86 -2.00 -28.57 5.38
C ALA A 86 -2.63 -27.83 4.17
N HIS A 87 -2.15 -26.64 3.82
CA HIS A 87 -2.62 -25.88 2.65
C HIS A 87 -1.50 -24.99 2.05
N PRO A 88 -1.58 -24.67 0.74
CA PRO A 88 -0.70 -23.65 0.16
C PRO A 88 -0.94 -22.28 0.81
N GLY A 89 0.03 -21.39 0.66
CA GLY A 89 -0.11 -19.99 1.02
C GLY A 89 -0.96 -19.27 -0.02
N PHE A 90 -1.71 -18.27 0.41
CA PHE A 90 -2.57 -17.45 -0.45
C PHE A 90 -2.18 -15.98 -0.32
N VAL A 91 -2.17 -15.26 -1.45
CA VAL A 91 -2.03 -13.80 -1.45
C VAL A 91 -3.04 -13.17 -2.40
N THR A 92 -3.78 -12.18 -1.91
CA THR A 92 -4.82 -11.47 -2.68
C THR A 92 -4.25 -10.23 -3.36
N ARG A 93 -4.87 -9.81 -4.46
CA ARG A 93 -4.56 -8.57 -5.18
C ARG A 93 -5.79 -7.69 -5.26
N GLN A 94 -5.59 -6.37 -5.22
CA GLN A 94 -6.67 -5.38 -5.43
C GLN A 94 -7.53 -5.72 -6.66
N SER A 95 -6.88 -6.17 -7.75
CA SER A 95 -7.50 -6.50 -9.03
C SER A 95 -8.43 -7.73 -9.04
N GLY A 96 -8.68 -8.39 -7.90
CA GLY A 96 -9.61 -9.52 -7.81
C GLY A 96 -8.99 -10.89 -8.02
N ARG A 97 -7.66 -10.97 -8.06
CA ARG A 97 -6.93 -12.23 -8.17
C ARG A 97 -6.46 -12.74 -6.82
N VAL A 98 -6.59 -14.04 -6.60
CA VAL A 98 -5.92 -14.78 -5.53
C VAL A 98 -4.84 -15.63 -6.16
N LEU A 99 -3.61 -15.49 -5.66
CA LEU A 99 -2.48 -16.35 -6.01
C LEU A 99 -2.25 -17.37 -4.90
N ALA A 100 -2.02 -18.64 -5.27
CA ALA A 100 -1.50 -19.66 -4.37
C ALA A 100 0.00 -19.88 -4.60
N PHE A 101 0.74 -20.13 -3.51
CA PHE A 101 2.19 -20.42 -3.53
C PHE A 101 2.53 -21.50 -2.48
N ASP A 102 3.60 -22.25 -2.69
CA ASP A 102 3.99 -23.38 -1.82
C ASP A 102 5.00 -22.95 -0.74
N ALA A 103 5.16 -23.75 0.33
CA ALA A 103 6.18 -23.50 1.36
C ALA A 103 7.61 -23.78 0.88
N GLN A 104 7.78 -24.77 0.00
CA GLN A 104 9.06 -25.31 -0.46
C GLN A 104 9.41 -24.84 -1.88
N ASP A 105 8.42 -24.68 -2.77
CA ASP A 105 8.63 -24.14 -4.12
C ASP A 105 8.50 -22.60 -4.15
N SER A 106 9.65 -21.92 -4.16
CA SER A 106 9.72 -20.45 -4.31
C SER A 106 9.72 -19.96 -5.76
N SER A 107 9.54 -20.84 -6.75
CA SER A 107 9.68 -20.55 -8.18
C SER A 107 8.38 -20.26 -8.91
N ALA A 108 7.23 -20.73 -8.40
CA ALA A 108 5.92 -20.57 -9.05
C ALA A 108 4.81 -20.13 -8.08
N ALA A 109 3.90 -19.30 -8.57
CA ALA A 109 2.58 -19.04 -7.98
C ALA A 109 1.50 -19.18 -9.06
N SER A 110 0.32 -19.66 -8.69
CA SER A 110 -0.80 -19.89 -9.62
C SER A 110 -2.01 -19.02 -9.28
N VAL A 111 -2.73 -18.52 -10.28
CA VAL A 111 -4.03 -17.85 -10.05
C VAL A 111 -5.06 -18.92 -9.71
N VAL A 112 -5.61 -18.85 -8.50
CA VAL A 112 -6.57 -19.82 -7.95
C VAL A 112 -7.97 -19.26 -7.74
N LEU A 113 -8.16 -17.97 -7.97
CA LEU A 113 -9.45 -17.29 -8.14
C LEU A 113 -9.22 -15.99 -8.93
N ASP A 114 -10.13 -15.64 -9.84
CA ASP A 114 -10.15 -14.34 -10.53
C ASP A 114 -11.59 -13.81 -10.57
N ILE A 115 -11.91 -12.87 -9.67
CA ILE A 115 -13.21 -12.21 -9.57
C ILE A 115 -13.24 -10.82 -10.24
N ALA A 116 -12.21 -10.44 -11.00
CA ALA A 116 -12.04 -9.08 -11.53
C ALA A 116 -13.28 -8.51 -12.26
N SER A 117 -14.04 -9.37 -12.94
CA SER A 117 -15.27 -9.03 -13.67
C SER A 117 -16.47 -8.63 -12.80
N ARG A 118 -16.43 -8.89 -11.49
CA ARG A 118 -17.45 -8.50 -10.48
C ARG A 118 -17.02 -7.32 -9.62
N LEU A 119 -15.78 -6.83 -9.75
CA LEU A 119 -15.30 -5.77 -8.87
C LEU A 119 -15.77 -4.40 -9.30
N ASP A 120 -16.16 -3.59 -8.33
CA ASP A 120 -16.01 -2.15 -8.46
C ASP A 120 -14.55 -1.78 -8.14
N LEU A 121 -13.92 -1.01 -9.01
CA LEU A 121 -12.57 -0.47 -8.87
C LEU A 121 -12.57 1.07 -9.06
N SER A 122 -13.67 1.73 -8.71
CA SER A 122 -13.86 3.18 -8.90
C SER A 122 -13.13 4.06 -7.88
N SER A 123 -12.43 3.46 -6.93
CA SER A 123 -11.68 4.13 -5.85
C SER A 123 -10.37 3.40 -5.52
N ALA A 124 -9.42 4.10 -4.90
CA ALA A 124 -8.13 3.56 -4.51
C ALA A 124 -8.20 2.51 -3.37
N GLU A 125 -9.24 2.57 -2.53
CA GLU A 125 -9.54 1.57 -1.48
C GLU A 125 -10.35 0.37 -2.00
N ASN A 126 -10.94 0.46 -3.19
CA ASN A 126 -11.82 -0.57 -3.74
C ASN A 126 -11.02 -1.71 -4.37
N GLY A 127 -11.60 -2.91 -4.38
CA GLY A 127 -11.07 -4.12 -4.99
C GLY A 127 -11.33 -5.36 -4.15
N LEU A 128 -10.52 -6.40 -4.34
CA LEU A 128 -10.40 -7.52 -3.40
C LEU A 128 -9.37 -7.16 -2.32
N VAL A 129 -9.84 -6.97 -1.08
CA VAL A 129 -9.04 -6.35 0.00
C VAL A 129 -8.66 -7.30 1.14
N SER A 130 -9.36 -8.42 1.35
CA SER A 130 -9.05 -9.37 2.44
C SER A 130 -9.52 -10.79 2.14
N MET A 131 -8.91 -11.77 2.82
CA MET A 131 -9.44 -13.14 2.92
C MET A 131 -9.17 -13.76 4.30
N ALA A 132 -9.94 -14.79 4.65
CA ALA A 132 -9.73 -15.65 5.82
C ALA A 132 -10.12 -17.10 5.48
N LEU A 133 -9.34 -18.09 5.92
CA LEU A 133 -9.72 -19.50 5.85
C LEU A 133 -10.65 -19.85 7.02
N ALA A 134 -11.61 -20.76 6.82
CA ALA A 134 -12.42 -21.27 7.93
C ALA A 134 -11.56 -22.05 8.94
N PRO A 135 -11.94 -22.11 10.23
CA PRO A 135 -11.22 -22.91 11.23
C PRO A 135 -11.13 -24.41 10.90
N ASP A 136 -12.04 -24.91 10.06
CA ASP A 136 -12.10 -26.27 9.55
C ASP A 136 -11.74 -26.38 8.05
N PHE A 137 -11.01 -25.41 7.48
CA PHE A 137 -10.73 -25.31 6.04
C PHE A 137 -10.16 -26.60 5.41
N VAL A 138 -9.34 -27.35 6.16
CA VAL A 138 -8.75 -28.63 5.72
C VAL A 138 -9.83 -29.72 5.49
N GLN A 139 -11.00 -29.58 6.11
CA GLN A 139 -12.15 -30.48 5.99
C GLN A 139 -13.30 -29.88 5.16
N SER A 140 -13.53 -28.56 5.25
CA SER A 140 -14.67 -27.87 4.63
C SER A 140 -14.36 -27.15 3.32
N GLY A 141 -13.08 -26.86 3.06
CA GLY A 141 -12.64 -26.06 1.92
C GLY A 141 -13.08 -24.59 1.95
N PHE A 142 -13.79 -24.11 2.98
CA PHE A 142 -14.39 -22.78 2.94
C PHE A 142 -13.41 -21.66 3.27
N ALA A 143 -13.35 -20.65 2.40
CA ALA A 143 -12.67 -19.38 2.66
C ALA A 143 -13.61 -18.21 2.42
N TYR A 144 -13.40 -17.13 3.16
CA TYR A 144 -14.21 -15.92 3.19
C TYR A 144 -13.38 -14.76 2.66
N PHE A 145 -13.96 -13.94 1.80
CA PHE A 145 -13.27 -12.84 1.11
C PHE A 145 -14.05 -11.54 1.27
N VAL A 146 -13.32 -10.43 1.37
CA VAL A 146 -13.88 -9.07 1.37
C VAL A 146 -13.54 -8.40 0.06
N TYR A 147 -14.56 -7.96 -0.68
CA TYR A 147 -14.36 -7.20 -1.90
C TYR A 147 -15.49 -6.19 -2.17
N THR A 148 -15.21 -5.24 -3.06
CA THR A 148 -16.18 -4.24 -3.52
C THR A 148 -16.81 -4.64 -4.85
N ALA A 149 -18.13 -4.55 -4.96
CA ALA A 149 -18.91 -4.93 -6.15
C ALA A 149 -19.78 -3.75 -6.64
N PRO A 150 -20.14 -3.67 -7.93
CA PRO A 150 -21.02 -2.64 -8.47
C PRO A 150 -22.37 -2.52 -7.71
N PRO A 151 -23.00 -1.34 -7.68
CA PRO A 151 -24.13 -1.06 -6.79
C PRO A 151 -25.40 -1.82 -7.21
N ALA A 152 -25.86 -2.73 -6.36
CA ALA A 152 -27.14 -3.43 -6.53
C ALA A 152 -28.34 -2.66 -5.89
N GLY A 153 -28.40 -1.33 -6.10
CA GLY A 153 -29.47 -0.49 -5.55
C GLY A 153 -29.03 0.93 -5.25
N MET A 154 -29.28 1.41 -4.02
CA MET A 154 -28.80 2.70 -3.54
C MET A 154 -27.35 2.58 -3.05
N GLY A 155 -26.50 3.56 -3.40
CA GLY A 155 -25.07 3.57 -3.11
C GLY A 155 -24.23 3.79 -4.37
N ARG A 156 -22.92 3.97 -4.20
CA ARG A 156 -21.94 4.03 -5.30
C ARG A 156 -21.45 2.63 -5.69
N TYR A 157 -21.26 1.77 -4.69
CA TYR A 157 -20.90 0.36 -4.79
C TYR A 157 -21.37 -0.36 -3.53
N ILE A 158 -21.15 -1.67 -3.47
CA ILE A 158 -21.38 -2.50 -2.28
C ILE A 158 -20.01 -3.00 -1.79
N ALA A 159 -19.77 -2.94 -0.49
CA ALA A 159 -18.70 -3.72 0.13
C ALA A 159 -19.32 -5.04 0.64
N ARG A 160 -18.71 -6.16 0.27
CA ARG A 160 -19.28 -7.50 0.38
C ARG A 160 -18.33 -8.44 1.11
N VAL A 161 -18.88 -9.26 2.00
CA VAL A 161 -18.25 -10.47 2.52
C VAL A 161 -18.90 -11.67 1.81
N ALA A 162 -18.10 -12.54 1.20
CA ALA A 162 -18.59 -13.73 0.51
C ALA A 162 -17.70 -14.96 0.79
N ARG A 163 -18.31 -16.14 0.82
CA ARG A 163 -17.65 -17.43 1.00
C ARG A 163 -17.51 -18.16 -0.35
N TYR A 164 -16.37 -18.78 -0.57
CA TYR A 164 -16.12 -19.70 -1.69
C TYR A 164 -15.54 -21.02 -1.15
N HIS A 165 -15.64 -22.09 -1.96
CA HIS A 165 -15.20 -23.44 -1.64
C HIS A 165 -13.95 -23.83 -2.44
N TRP A 166 -12.91 -24.28 -1.74
CA TRP A 166 -11.66 -24.80 -2.29
C TRP A 166 -11.82 -26.22 -2.84
N THR A 167 -11.50 -26.40 -4.12
CA THR A 167 -11.64 -27.68 -4.85
C THR A 167 -10.43 -28.62 -4.67
N GLY A 168 -9.40 -28.21 -3.94
CA GLY A 168 -8.09 -28.87 -3.87
C GLY A 168 -7.02 -28.21 -4.75
N SER A 169 -7.41 -27.39 -5.75
CA SER A 169 -6.49 -26.68 -6.64
C SER A 169 -6.89 -25.23 -6.96
N ALA A 170 -8.17 -24.88 -6.85
CA ALA A 170 -8.70 -23.54 -7.03
C ALA A 170 -9.94 -23.32 -6.15
N PHE A 171 -10.30 -22.06 -5.87
CA PHE A 171 -11.63 -21.75 -5.34
C PHE A 171 -12.65 -21.84 -6.49
N ASP A 172 -13.74 -22.59 -6.28
CA ASP A 172 -14.81 -22.68 -7.27
C ASP A 172 -15.57 -21.35 -7.32
N ASP A 173 -15.48 -20.66 -8.46
CA ASP A 173 -16.13 -19.37 -8.65
C ASP A 173 -17.67 -19.46 -8.59
N ALA A 174 -18.24 -20.61 -8.99
CA ALA A 174 -19.68 -20.85 -8.92
C ALA A 174 -20.19 -21.13 -7.51
N SER A 175 -19.30 -21.26 -6.51
CA SER A 175 -19.63 -21.54 -5.11
C SER A 175 -19.88 -20.29 -4.25
N GLU A 176 -19.88 -19.10 -4.84
CA GLU A 176 -20.11 -17.81 -4.18
C GLU A 176 -21.39 -17.81 -3.31
N LEU A 177 -21.22 -17.85 -1.99
CA LEU A 177 -22.28 -17.51 -1.03
C LEU A 177 -21.99 -16.13 -0.45
N VAL A 178 -22.81 -15.15 -0.82
CA VAL A 178 -22.81 -13.82 -0.21
C VAL A 178 -23.22 -13.95 1.26
N ILE A 179 -22.35 -13.50 2.17
CA ILE A 179 -22.56 -13.53 3.62
C ILE A 179 -23.16 -12.21 4.10
N LEU A 180 -22.56 -11.08 3.69
CA LEU A 180 -22.97 -9.73 4.10
C LEU A 180 -22.74 -8.74 2.96
N GLU A 181 -23.67 -7.83 2.75
CA GLU A 181 -23.56 -6.70 1.82
C GLU A 181 -23.88 -5.39 2.53
N ILE A 182 -22.98 -4.42 2.43
CA ILE A 182 -23.15 -3.08 3.00
C ILE A 182 -23.00 -2.07 1.86
N PRO A 183 -24.09 -1.39 1.45
CA PRO A 183 -24.03 -0.33 0.45
C PRO A 183 -23.18 0.85 0.90
N GLN A 184 -22.32 1.34 0.01
CA GLN A 184 -21.34 2.40 0.29
C GLN A 184 -21.79 3.72 -0.37
N PRO A 185 -22.05 4.80 0.39
CA PRO A 185 -22.49 6.09 -0.17
C PRO A 185 -21.32 6.98 -0.64
N ASP A 186 -20.16 6.85 -0.01
CA ASP A 186 -18.90 7.52 -0.38
C ASP A 186 -17.96 6.54 -1.11
N ILE A 187 -16.72 6.94 -1.39
CA ILE A 187 -15.69 6.16 -2.10
C ILE A 187 -14.58 5.60 -1.20
N THR A 188 -14.69 5.77 0.12
CA THR A 188 -13.68 5.34 1.11
C THR A 188 -14.34 4.96 2.44
N HIS A 189 -13.58 4.32 3.33
CA HIS A 189 -13.98 3.81 4.64
C HIS A 189 -15.05 2.71 4.56
N SER A 190 -14.74 1.60 3.88
CA SER A 190 -15.68 0.49 3.60
C SER A 190 -15.45 -0.77 4.47
N VAL A 191 -15.85 -1.97 4.02
CA VAL A 191 -15.48 -3.22 4.72
C VAL A 191 -14.03 -3.53 4.38
N ASN A 192 -13.18 -3.68 5.39
CA ASN A 192 -11.73 -3.68 5.19
C ASN A 192 -11.07 -5.06 5.41
N HIS A 193 -11.38 -5.73 6.52
CA HIS A 193 -10.72 -6.99 6.92
C HIS A 193 -11.68 -7.98 7.59
N VAL A 194 -11.34 -9.27 7.50
CA VAL A 194 -12.01 -10.41 8.15
C VAL A 194 -10.99 -11.39 8.74
N ALA A 195 -11.29 -11.93 9.91
CA ALA A 195 -10.56 -13.04 10.51
C ALA A 195 -11.48 -13.87 11.42
N PHE A 196 -11.07 -15.10 11.74
CA PHE A 196 -11.79 -15.95 12.70
C PHE A 196 -11.21 -15.82 14.10
N GLY A 197 -12.09 -15.71 15.10
CA GLY A 197 -11.70 -15.76 16.51
C GLY A 197 -11.49 -17.18 17.02
N LEU A 198 -10.87 -17.30 18.19
CA LEU A 198 -10.72 -18.59 18.91
C LEU A 198 -12.07 -19.17 19.39
N ASP A 199 -13.15 -18.40 19.31
CA ASP A 199 -14.54 -18.80 19.51
C ASP A 199 -15.22 -19.38 18.26
N GLY A 200 -14.52 -19.41 17.12
CA GLY A 200 -15.03 -19.87 15.82
C GLY A 200 -15.91 -18.86 15.09
N MET A 201 -16.07 -17.64 15.62
CA MET A 201 -16.87 -16.59 14.99
C MET A 201 -16.07 -15.83 13.94
N LEU A 202 -16.76 -15.34 12.90
CA LEU A 202 -16.17 -14.47 11.88
C LEU A 202 -16.26 -13.02 12.36
N TYR A 203 -15.11 -12.39 12.56
CA TYR A 203 -14.99 -10.96 12.88
C TYR A 203 -14.81 -10.17 11.58
N ILE A 204 -15.40 -8.97 11.53
CA ILE A 204 -15.42 -8.10 10.34
C ILE A 204 -15.13 -6.66 10.78
N SER A 205 -14.20 -5.97 10.12
CA SER A 205 -13.93 -4.54 10.34
C SER A 205 -14.54 -3.68 9.24
N LEU A 206 -15.13 -2.55 9.63
CA LEU A 206 -15.91 -1.71 8.73
C LEU A 206 -15.81 -0.22 9.12
N GLY A 207 -15.36 0.59 8.18
CA GLY A 207 -15.26 2.04 8.29
C GLY A 207 -16.60 2.77 8.41
N ASP A 208 -16.53 4.05 8.79
CA ASP A 208 -17.67 4.92 9.06
C ASP A 208 -18.34 5.48 7.80
N GLN A 209 -17.88 5.11 6.59
CA GLN A 209 -18.34 5.63 5.30
C GLN A 209 -18.23 7.16 5.17
N ARG A 210 -17.27 7.76 5.87
CA ARG A 210 -17.10 9.22 6.08
C ARG A 210 -18.27 9.91 6.79
N ARG A 211 -19.23 9.16 7.35
CA ARG A 211 -20.39 9.68 8.09
C ARG A 211 -20.06 9.93 9.56
N THR A 212 -19.08 10.83 9.69
CA THR A 212 -18.51 11.45 10.90
C THR A 212 -19.51 12.21 11.79
N ASP A 213 -20.80 12.06 11.53
CA ASP A 213 -21.93 12.68 12.23
C ASP A 213 -22.84 11.67 12.95
N VAL A 214 -22.88 10.40 12.52
CA VAL A 214 -23.81 9.39 13.08
C VAL A 214 -23.21 7.98 13.16
N ASN A 215 -22.52 7.52 12.10
CA ASN A 215 -22.35 6.09 11.84
C ASN A 215 -21.64 5.34 12.99
N ALA A 216 -20.45 5.81 13.39
CA ALA A 216 -19.59 5.10 14.34
C ALA A 216 -20.22 4.92 15.74
N GLN A 217 -20.99 5.89 16.23
CA GLN A 217 -21.66 5.83 17.55
C GLN A 217 -23.08 5.22 17.50
N SER A 218 -23.74 5.22 16.34
CA SER A 218 -25.08 4.63 16.21
C SER A 218 -25.04 3.10 16.26
N LEU A 219 -25.82 2.51 17.18
CA LEU A 219 -26.07 1.06 17.27
C LEU A 219 -27.06 0.55 16.21
N LEU A 220 -27.76 1.44 15.49
CA LEU A 220 -28.70 1.09 14.43
C LEU A 220 -28.03 0.92 13.04
N THR A 221 -26.70 1.01 13.00
CA THR A 221 -25.90 1.07 11.76
C THR A 221 -24.58 0.32 11.92
N LEU A 222 -24.30 -0.62 11.00
CA LEU A 222 -23.06 -1.41 10.98
C LEU A 222 -21.77 -0.59 10.77
N PRO A 223 -21.75 0.55 10.04
CA PRO A 223 -20.53 1.36 9.87
C PRO A 223 -19.84 1.87 11.14
N GLY A 224 -18.50 1.95 11.08
CA GLY A 224 -17.60 2.44 12.14
C GLY A 224 -17.52 1.48 13.34
N LYS A 225 -17.37 0.18 13.07
CA LYS A 225 -17.50 -0.94 14.03
C LYS A 225 -16.50 -2.07 13.77
N VAL A 226 -16.33 -2.93 14.77
CA VAL A 226 -16.05 -4.35 14.57
C VAL A 226 -17.36 -5.13 14.75
N LEU A 227 -17.65 -6.03 13.81
CA LEU A 227 -18.78 -6.96 13.85
C LEU A 227 -18.28 -8.38 14.18
N ARG A 228 -19.16 -9.22 14.72
CA ARG A 228 -18.92 -10.65 15.04
C ARG A 228 -20.15 -11.47 14.69
N ILE A 229 -20.02 -12.45 13.80
CA ILE A 229 -21.13 -13.29 13.31
C ILE A 229 -20.79 -14.78 13.29
N ASP A 230 -21.80 -15.63 13.48
CA ASP A 230 -21.71 -17.09 13.37
C ASP A 230 -21.98 -17.51 11.90
N VAL A 231 -20.95 -18.00 11.22
CA VAL A 231 -21.04 -18.52 9.84
C VAL A 231 -21.00 -20.05 9.77
N SER A 232 -21.07 -20.76 10.90
CA SER A 232 -21.01 -22.23 10.95
C SER A 232 -22.17 -22.92 10.20
N VAL A 233 -23.31 -22.22 10.06
CA VAL A 233 -24.49 -22.68 9.33
C VAL A 233 -24.66 -22.05 7.95
N ALA A 234 -23.69 -21.25 7.48
CA ALA A 234 -23.85 -20.38 6.32
C ALA A 234 -24.35 -21.13 5.06
N GLN A 235 -25.57 -20.81 4.64
CA GLN A 235 -26.28 -21.42 3.51
C GLN A 235 -27.15 -20.39 2.79
N LEU A 236 -27.64 -20.73 1.59
CA LEU A 236 -28.53 -19.85 0.83
C LEU A 236 -29.84 -19.61 1.60
N GLY A 237 -30.08 -18.35 1.99
CA GLY A 237 -31.24 -17.94 2.81
C GLY A 237 -30.98 -17.90 4.32
N GLU A 238 -29.86 -18.42 4.80
CA GLU A 238 -29.39 -18.28 6.19
C GLU A 238 -27.84 -18.09 6.14
N PRO A 239 -27.37 -16.90 5.73
CA PRO A 239 -25.95 -16.66 5.45
C PRO A 239 -25.08 -16.61 6.72
N TYR A 240 -25.66 -16.23 7.86
CA TYR A 240 -25.03 -16.23 9.17
C TYR A 240 -26.10 -16.16 10.27
N ARG A 241 -25.68 -16.29 11.53
CA ARG A 241 -26.47 -15.98 12.73
C ARG A 241 -25.77 -14.94 13.59
N ILE A 242 -26.54 -14.27 14.43
CA ILE A 242 -26.04 -13.36 15.45
C ILE A 242 -25.72 -14.19 16.72
N PRO A 243 -24.48 -14.18 17.23
CA PRO A 243 -24.16 -14.79 18.52
C PRO A 243 -24.94 -14.12 19.66
N MET A 244 -25.58 -14.93 20.50
CA MET A 244 -26.43 -14.44 21.61
C MET A 244 -25.66 -13.76 22.75
N ASP A 245 -24.33 -13.86 22.74
CA ASP A 245 -23.37 -13.22 23.64
C ASP A 245 -22.79 -11.91 23.06
N ASN A 246 -23.20 -11.46 21.86
CA ASN A 246 -22.79 -10.16 21.35
C ASN A 246 -23.36 -9.01 22.22
N PRO A 247 -22.59 -7.93 22.49
CA PRO A 247 -22.94 -6.97 23.55
C PRO A 247 -24.22 -6.16 23.33
N PHE A 248 -24.63 -5.94 22.07
CA PHE A 248 -25.73 -5.04 21.71
C PHE A 248 -26.99 -5.77 21.21
N VAL A 249 -27.10 -7.08 21.47
CA VAL A 249 -28.25 -7.91 21.09
C VAL A 249 -29.51 -7.43 21.81
N GLY A 250 -30.46 -6.87 21.03
CA GLY A 250 -31.70 -6.30 21.54
C GLY A 250 -31.66 -4.78 21.78
N GLU A 251 -30.49 -4.16 21.70
CA GLU A 251 -30.32 -2.69 21.77
C GLU A 251 -30.17 -2.05 20.37
N GLY A 252 -29.61 -2.79 19.41
CA GLY A 252 -29.46 -2.35 18.02
C GLY A 252 -29.18 -3.50 17.06
N ALA A 253 -28.30 -3.25 16.09
CA ALA A 253 -27.74 -4.28 15.20
C ALA A 253 -26.91 -5.27 16.02
N GLY A 254 -27.42 -6.48 16.21
CA GLY A 254 -26.83 -7.49 17.09
C GLY A 254 -25.49 -8.04 16.59
N GLU A 255 -25.13 -7.77 15.33
CA GLU A 255 -23.83 -8.07 14.72
C GLU A 255 -22.68 -7.28 15.36
N ILE A 256 -22.95 -6.15 16.02
CA ILE A 256 -21.92 -5.27 16.58
C ILE A 256 -21.21 -5.95 17.75
N TYR A 257 -19.88 -6.01 17.68
CA TYR A 257 -19.00 -6.43 18.77
C TYR A 257 -18.39 -5.24 19.51
N ALA A 258 -17.94 -4.21 18.77
CA ALA A 258 -17.35 -2.99 19.31
C ALA A 258 -17.60 -1.79 18.37
N LEU A 259 -17.56 -0.56 18.89
CA LEU A 259 -18.01 0.66 18.19
C LEU A 259 -17.07 1.86 18.33
N GLY A 260 -17.41 2.96 17.66
CA GLY A 260 -16.67 4.22 17.77
C GLY A 260 -15.33 4.22 17.04
N LEU A 261 -15.26 3.53 15.89
CA LEU A 261 -14.08 3.47 15.00
C LEU A 261 -14.32 4.29 13.72
N ARG A 262 -13.24 4.77 13.09
CA ARG A 262 -13.26 5.61 11.87
C ARG A 262 -13.10 4.79 10.58
N ASN A 263 -11.94 4.18 10.38
CA ASN A 263 -11.59 3.36 9.23
C ASN A 263 -10.66 2.21 9.67
N PRO A 264 -11.18 1.21 10.42
CA PRO A 264 -10.40 0.10 10.93
C PRO A 264 -9.91 -0.78 9.78
N TRP A 265 -8.67 -0.58 9.32
CA TRP A 265 -8.19 -1.15 8.06
C TRP A 265 -7.79 -2.63 8.19
N ARG A 266 -7.15 -2.99 9.29
CA ARG A 266 -6.77 -4.37 9.63
C ARG A 266 -7.02 -4.63 11.10
N PHE A 267 -7.03 -5.91 11.45
CA PHE A 267 -6.82 -6.38 12.81
C PHE A 267 -6.13 -7.75 12.74
N THR A 268 -5.50 -8.16 13.83
CA THR A 268 -5.11 -9.56 14.04
C THR A 268 -5.81 -10.08 15.29
N ILE A 269 -5.98 -11.40 15.38
CA ILE A 269 -6.42 -12.09 16.58
C ILE A 269 -5.27 -13.00 17.00
N ASP A 270 -4.75 -12.82 18.20
CA ASP A 270 -3.62 -13.61 18.66
C ASP A 270 -4.00 -15.09 18.91
N PRO A 271 -3.25 -16.07 18.38
CA PRO A 271 -3.62 -17.48 18.46
C PRO A 271 -3.40 -18.14 19.83
N VAL A 272 -2.85 -17.43 20.82
CA VAL A 272 -2.53 -17.94 22.17
C VAL A 272 -3.56 -17.52 23.22
N ASP A 273 -3.99 -16.26 23.20
CA ASP A 273 -4.96 -15.72 24.18
C ASP A 273 -6.15 -14.96 23.57
N GLY A 274 -6.22 -14.83 22.24
CA GLY A 274 -7.34 -14.21 21.54
C GLY A 274 -7.37 -12.69 21.61
N GLU A 275 -6.28 -12.03 22.03
CA GLU A 275 -6.15 -10.57 21.98
C GLU A 275 -6.38 -10.06 20.55
N ILE A 276 -7.40 -9.22 20.36
CA ILE A 276 -7.67 -8.56 19.08
C ILE A 276 -6.92 -7.24 19.04
N LEU A 277 -5.94 -7.12 18.14
CA LEU A 277 -5.18 -5.89 17.89
C LEU A 277 -5.61 -5.29 16.56
N LEU A 278 -6.17 -4.09 16.58
CA LEU A 278 -6.74 -3.40 15.42
C LEU A 278 -5.93 -2.14 15.09
N GLY A 279 -5.93 -1.74 13.83
CA GLY A 279 -5.38 -0.45 13.39
C GLY A 279 -6.50 0.41 12.83
N ASP A 280 -6.80 1.52 13.50
CA ASP A 280 -7.77 2.51 13.05
C ASP A 280 -7.05 3.71 12.43
N VAL A 281 -7.38 4.01 11.18
CA VAL A 281 -6.74 5.07 10.41
C VAL A 281 -7.38 6.41 10.75
N GLY A 282 -6.55 7.40 11.06
CA GLY A 282 -6.91 8.74 11.50
C GLY A 282 -7.52 9.63 10.43
N GLN A 283 -8.03 10.78 10.86
CA GLN A 283 -8.57 11.80 9.97
C GLN A 283 -7.52 12.84 9.58
N ASP A 284 -6.97 13.57 10.57
CA ASP A 284 -6.07 14.70 10.36
C ASP A 284 -4.89 14.75 11.36
N ARG A 285 -4.83 13.86 12.38
CA ARG A 285 -3.95 14.05 13.56
C ARG A 285 -3.34 12.79 14.17
N ARG A 286 -4.06 11.66 14.18
CA ARG A 286 -3.69 10.46 14.98
C ARG A 286 -3.97 9.17 14.27
N GLU A 287 -2.97 8.29 14.26
CA GLU A 287 -3.12 6.87 13.95
C GLU A 287 -3.20 6.06 15.24
N GLU A 288 -4.09 5.07 15.29
CA GLU A 288 -4.45 4.34 16.51
C GLU A 288 -4.22 2.83 16.35
N ILE A 289 -3.56 2.20 17.32
CA ILE A 289 -3.57 0.73 17.48
C ILE A 289 -4.41 0.39 18.71
N ASP A 290 -5.55 -0.27 18.49
CA ASP A 290 -6.53 -0.58 19.51
C ASP A 290 -6.45 -2.01 20.03
N ARG A 291 -6.86 -2.19 21.28
CA ARG A 291 -7.17 -3.48 21.89
C ARG A 291 -8.67 -3.69 21.87
N ILE A 292 -9.18 -4.43 20.89
CA ILE A 292 -10.62 -4.56 20.70
C ILE A 292 -11.22 -5.54 21.71
N VAL A 293 -12.13 -5.01 22.53
CA VAL A 293 -12.90 -5.77 23.53
C VAL A 293 -14.39 -5.69 23.24
N ALA A 294 -15.11 -6.74 23.64
CA ALA A 294 -16.57 -6.80 23.57
C ALA A 294 -17.21 -5.58 24.27
N GLY A 295 -17.96 -4.77 23.52
CA GLY A 295 -18.66 -3.59 24.00
C GLY A 295 -17.81 -2.32 24.06
N GLY A 296 -16.53 -2.38 23.72
CA GLY A 296 -15.63 -1.23 23.74
C GLY A 296 -16.04 -0.16 22.72
N ASN A 297 -15.91 1.12 23.13
CA ASN A 297 -16.21 2.28 22.31
C ASN A 297 -14.97 3.18 22.22
N TYR A 298 -14.32 3.29 21.06
CA TYR A 298 -13.02 3.99 20.96
C TYR A 298 -13.20 5.52 20.82
N GLY A 299 -14.43 5.98 20.58
CA GLY A 299 -14.85 7.37 20.74
C GLY A 299 -14.88 8.21 19.47
N TRP A 300 -14.56 7.66 18.29
CA TRP A 300 -14.80 8.36 17.02
C TRP A 300 -16.31 8.62 16.86
N PRO A 301 -16.75 9.84 16.46
CA PRO A 301 -15.97 11.00 16.01
C PRO A 301 -15.81 12.11 17.07
N ALA A 302 -16.12 11.84 18.35
CA ALA A 302 -15.91 12.83 19.41
C ALA A 302 -14.41 13.13 19.60
N ARG A 303 -13.59 12.09 19.52
CA ARG A 303 -12.13 12.12 19.57
C ARG A 303 -11.46 11.37 18.41
N GLU A 304 -10.16 11.56 18.28
CA GLU A 304 -9.23 10.97 17.32
C GLU A 304 -7.91 10.75 18.09
N GLY A 305 -7.58 9.51 18.42
CA GLY A 305 -6.78 9.21 19.62
C GLY A 305 -7.46 9.74 20.89
N THR A 306 -6.65 10.06 21.89
CA THR A 306 -7.09 10.85 23.06
C THR A 306 -7.36 12.33 22.77
N LEU A 307 -7.23 12.80 21.51
CA LEU A 307 -7.46 14.21 21.14
C LEU A 307 -8.90 14.50 20.74
N CYS A 308 -9.48 15.59 21.26
CA CYS A 308 -10.81 16.04 20.88
C CYS A 308 -10.90 16.46 19.39
N PHE A 309 -11.85 15.88 18.66
CA PHE A 309 -12.01 16.10 17.21
C PHE A 309 -13.27 16.92 16.89
N ARG A 310 -14.48 16.37 17.07
CA ARG A 310 -15.76 17.11 16.84
C ARG A 310 -16.46 17.62 18.09
N THR A 311 -16.08 17.15 19.27
CA THR A 311 -16.70 17.57 20.56
C THR A 311 -15.60 18.05 21.50
N ASP A 312 -15.81 19.17 22.19
CA ASP A 312 -14.91 19.67 23.22
C ASP A 312 -15.75 20.13 24.43
N PRO A 313 -15.60 19.50 25.62
CA PRO A 313 -14.74 18.36 25.92
C PRO A 313 -15.23 17.04 25.29
N CYS A 314 -14.28 16.23 24.80
CA CYS A 314 -14.52 14.88 24.25
C CYS A 314 -14.43 13.75 25.29
N VAL A 315 -14.52 14.07 26.58
CA VAL A 315 -14.26 13.10 27.66
C VAL A 315 -15.54 12.38 28.07
N ASP A 316 -15.62 11.09 27.75
CA ASP A 316 -16.59 10.15 28.31
C ASP A 316 -15.85 8.99 29.01
N ALA A 317 -16.37 8.53 30.14
CA ALA A 317 -15.82 7.39 30.88
C ALA A 317 -16.16 6.04 30.23
N ALA A 318 -17.04 6.03 29.22
CA ALA A 318 -17.33 4.89 28.37
C ALA A 318 -16.34 4.72 27.19
N PHE A 319 -15.41 5.67 26.97
CA PHE A 319 -14.44 5.55 25.88
C PHE A 319 -13.20 4.73 26.27
N THR A 320 -12.80 3.80 25.40
CA THR A 320 -11.60 2.97 25.51
C THR A 320 -10.43 3.65 24.82
N ASP A 321 -9.36 3.95 25.56
CA ASP A 321 -8.14 4.54 24.99
C ASP A 321 -7.34 3.52 24.15
N PRO A 322 -6.72 3.95 23.03
CA PRO A 322 -5.90 3.07 22.19
C PRO A 322 -4.65 2.59 22.94
N LEU A 323 -4.09 1.45 22.51
CA LEU A 323 -2.82 0.94 23.01
C LEU A 323 -1.62 1.73 22.47
N VAL A 324 -1.70 2.26 21.24
CA VAL A 324 -0.66 3.12 20.66
C VAL A 324 -1.31 4.28 19.93
N GLU A 325 -0.80 5.49 20.14
CA GLU A 325 -1.02 6.65 19.28
C GLU A 325 0.27 7.01 18.56
N LEU A 326 0.19 7.31 17.26
CA LEU A 326 1.22 8.03 16.51
C LEU A 326 0.63 9.30 15.90
N SER A 327 1.43 10.35 15.77
CA SER A 327 1.00 11.57 15.07
C SER A 327 1.07 11.41 13.55
N HIS A 328 0.34 12.25 12.81
CA HIS A 328 0.39 12.30 11.32
C HIS A 328 1.73 12.76 10.71
N ALA A 329 2.76 12.96 11.55
CA ALA A 329 4.17 13.15 11.17
C ALA A 329 5.04 11.89 11.37
N GLU A 330 4.47 10.80 11.91
CA GLU A 330 5.15 9.53 12.22
C GLU A 330 4.53 8.35 11.45
N ALA A 331 3.19 8.33 11.32
CA ALA A 331 2.40 7.39 10.52
C ALA A 331 1.15 8.10 9.97
N ARG A 332 0.47 7.56 8.94
CA ARG A 332 -0.71 8.17 8.29
C ARG A 332 -1.81 7.20 7.84
N ALA A 333 -1.54 5.90 7.83
CA ALA A 333 -2.53 4.85 7.61
C ALA A 333 -2.00 3.55 8.24
N VAL A 334 -2.19 3.38 9.55
CA VAL A 334 -1.66 2.22 10.27
C VAL A 334 -2.26 0.90 9.78
N VAL A 335 -1.36 -0.06 9.58
CA VAL A 335 -1.67 -1.46 9.31
C VAL A 335 -1.47 -2.22 10.59
N ALA A 336 -2.57 -2.76 11.11
CA ALA A 336 -2.63 -3.43 12.40
C ALA A 336 -1.52 -4.45 12.59
N GLY A 337 -0.93 -4.39 13.79
CA GLY A 337 0.12 -5.30 14.20
C GLY A 337 -0.38 -6.62 14.75
N TYR A 338 0.58 -7.37 15.26
CA TYR A 338 0.40 -8.63 15.96
C TYR A 338 1.23 -8.62 17.25
N ARG A 339 0.84 -9.45 18.22
CA ARG A 339 1.62 -9.69 19.44
C ARG A 339 2.81 -10.58 19.09
N TYR A 340 4.03 -10.07 19.26
CA TYR A 340 5.24 -10.81 18.89
C TYR A 340 5.53 -11.90 19.93
N ARG A 341 5.11 -13.15 19.65
CA ARG A 341 5.27 -14.28 20.58
C ARG A 341 6.66 -14.93 20.57
N ARG A 342 7.42 -14.75 19.48
CA ARG A 342 8.71 -15.42 19.22
C ARG A 342 9.85 -14.88 20.10
N THR A 343 10.95 -15.64 20.17
CA THR A 343 12.15 -15.35 20.99
C THR A 343 13.43 -15.14 20.19
N ASP A 344 13.38 -15.13 18.86
CA ASP A 344 14.54 -14.97 17.97
C ASP A 344 15.03 -13.52 17.83
N VAL A 345 14.28 -12.55 18.36
CA VAL A 345 14.71 -11.15 18.49
C VAL A 345 14.63 -10.70 19.95
N ALA A 346 15.77 -10.25 20.49
CA ALA A 346 15.88 -9.82 21.88
C ALA A 346 14.97 -8.61 22.19
N GLY A 347 14.10 -8.77 23.20
CA GLY A 347 13.21 -7.72 23.67
C GLY A 347 12.05 -7.36 22.73
N LEU A 348 11.77 -8.13 21.67
CA LEU A 348 10.49 -8.02 20.96
C LEU A 348 9.40 -8.92 21.56
N GLN A 349 9.76 -9.97 22.31
CA GLN A 349 8.75 -10.88 22.88
C GLN A 349 7.75 -10.13 23.78
N GLY A 350 6.46 -10.24 23.46
CA GLY A 350 5.37 -9.57 24.15
C GLY A 350 5.06 -8.15 23.65
N SER A 351 5.88 -7.56 22.79
CA SER A 351 5.58 -6.28 22.11
C SER A 351 4.49 -6.47 21.05
N VAL A 352 3.77 -5.39 20.71
CA VAL A 352 3.07 -5.32 19.42
C VAL A 352 4.09 -4.98 18.35
N VAL A 353 4.01 -5.58 17.16
CA VAL A 353 4.75 -5.15 15.97
C VAL A 353 3.75 -4.84 14.86
N PHE A 354 3.74 -3.60 14.38
CA PHE A 354 2.75 -3.03 13.44
C PHE A 354 3.44 -2.24 12.33
N ALA A 355 2.70 -1.81 11.31
CA ALA A 355 3.24 -1.06 10.18
C ALA A 355 2.41 0.18 9.85
N ASP A 356 2.94 1.04 8.99
CA ASP A 356 2.22 2.16 8.38
C ASP A 356 2.22 2.01 6.85
N TYR A 357 1.06 2.22 6.22
CA TYR A 357 0.88 2.05 4.78
C TYR A 357 1.58 3.15 3.97
N VAL A 358 1.53 4.42 4.39
CA VAL A 358 2.05 5.54 3.56
C VAL A 358 3.57 5.59 3.58
N SER A 359 4.17 5.52 4.77
CA SER A 359 5.63 5.59 4.95
C SER A 359 6.33 4.24 4.72
N GLY A 360 5.61 3.12 4.85
CA GLY A 360 6.16 1.76 4.87
C GLY A 360 6.91 1.41 6.17
N ASN A 361 6.87 2.28 7.18
CA ASN A 361 7.60 2.09 8.44
C ASN A 361 7.07 0.86 9.21
N VAL A 362 7.96 0.07 9.80
CA VAL A 362 7.59 -1.01 10.75
C VAL A 362 8.02 -0.60 12.16
N TRP A 363 7.07 -0.65 13.08
CA TRP A 363 7.18 -0.21 14.46
C TRP A 363 7.04 -1.39 15.42
N SER A 364 7.63 -1.26 16.61
CA SER A 364 7.26 -2.07 17.77
C SER A 364 6.77 -1.18 18.90
N ALA A 365 5.79 -1.63 19.68
CA ALA A 365 5.33 -0.95 20.90
C ALA A 365 5.30 -1.93 22.08
N ASP A 366 5.68 -1.44 23.26
CA ASP A 366 5.64 -2.24 24.49
C ASP A 366 4.23 -2.30 25.12
N ALA A 367 4.12 -2.90 26.31
CA ALA A 367 2.85 -3.02 27.02
C ALA A 367 2.27 -1.69 27.55
N SER A 368 3.04 -0.60 27.51
CA SER A 368 2.61 0.76 27.87
C SER A 368 2.25 1.63 26.67
N GLY A 369 2.39 1.10 25.45
CA GLY A 369 2.16 1.83 24.21
C GLY A 369 3.36 2.59 23.67
N GLN A 370 4.53 2.49 24.31
CA GLN A 370 5.71 3.23 23.85
C GLN A 370 6.23 2.66 22.52
N ALA A 371 5.93 3.37 21.43
CA ALA A 371 6.36 3.01 20.08
C ALA A 371 7.87 3.27 19.85
N ARG A 372 8.45 2.43 19.01
CA ARG A 372 9.84 2.46 18.55
C ARG A 372 9.90 2.00 17.09
N LEU A 373 10.48 2.82 16.22
CA LEU A 373 10.77 2.44 14.84
C LEU A 373 11.79 1.29 14.81
N GLU A 374 11.51 0.25 14.04
CA GLU A 374 12.41 -0.88 13.82
C GLU A 374 12.87 -0.99 12.37
N VAL A 375 12.01 -0.69 11.40
CA VAL A 375 12.37 -0.63 9.96
C VAL A 375 11.92 0.72 9.41
N GLU A 376 12.84 1.49 8.83
CA GLU A 376 12.49 2.66 8.02
C GLU A 376 11.94 2.20 6.68
N GLY A 377 10.76 2.70 6.32
CA GLY A 377 9.99 2.19 5.19
C GLY A 377 10.56 2.54 3.82
N ARG A 378 10.28 1.64 2.86
CA ARG A 378 10.78 1.71 1.47
C ARG A 378 9.70 1.57 0.40
N PHE A 379 8.52 1.08 0.78
CA PHE A 379 7.36 0.82 -0.09
C PHE A 379 6.09 0.72 0.76
N PRO A 380 4.88 0.92 0.19
CA PRO A 380 3.65 0.81 0.96
C PRO A 380 3.38 -0.62 1.43
N ILE A 381 2.99 -0.76 2.70
CA ILE A 381 2.63 -2.04 3.33
C ILE A 381 1.12 -2.07 3.50
N SER A 382 0.41 -3.09 3.00
CA SER A 382 -1.06 -3.18 3.06
C SER A 382 -1.60 -4.13 4.14
N SER A 383 -0.83 -5.14 4.52
CA SER A 383 -1.24 -6.17 5.46
C SER A 383 -0.03 -6.91 6.05
N ILE A 384 -0.24 -7.48 7.22
CA ILE A 384 0.65 -8.47 7.85
C ILE A 384 -0.15 -9.77 8.01
N GLY A 385 0.47 -10.93 7.79
CA GLY A 385 -0.06 -12.26 8.10
C GLY A 385 0.98 -13.11 8.81
N LEU A 386 0.56 -14.08 9.63
CA LEU A 386 1.44 -14.96 10.41
C LEU A 386 1.37 -16.41 9.93
N ASP A 387 2.48 -17.14 10.01
CA ASP A 387 2.50 -18.59 9.87
C ASP A 387 2.38 -19.34 11.21
N GLU A 388 2.40 -20.68 11.17
CA GLU A 388 2.25 -21.56 12.33
C GLU A 388 3.35 -21.38 13.40
N GLU A 389 4.52 -20.82 13.04
CA GLU A 389 5.57 -20.45 14.00
C GLU A 389 5.57 -18.94 14.35
N GLY A 390 4.51 -18.21 13.98
CA GLY A 390 4.34 -16.79 14.25
C GLY A 390 5.34 -15.89 13.51
N ARG A 391 5.92 -16.36 12.39
CA ARG A 391 6.78 -15.51 11.54
C ARG A 391 5.86 -14.60 10.69
N PRO A 392 6.12 -13.29 10.65
CA PRO A 392 5.26 -12.34 9.97
C PRO A 392 5.66 -12.15 8.51
N TYR A 393 4.66 -12.08 7.65
CA TYR A 393 4.75 -11.83 6.22
C TYR A 393 4.00 -10.54 5.87
N PHE A 394 4.66 -9.65 5.15
CA PHE A 394 4.25 -8.29 4.84
C PHE A 394 3.96 -8.17 3.34
N THR A 395 2.78 -7.69 2.97
CA THR A 395 2.40 -7.46 1.56
C THR A 395 2.78 -6.06 1.11
N ARG A 396 3.62 -5.99 0.07
CA ARG A 396 3.93 -4.74 -0.65
C ARG A 396 2.76 -4.34 -1.55
N TYR A 397 2.31 -3.10 -1.46
CA TYR A 397 1.21 -2.56 -2.24
C TYR A 397 1.66 -1.38 -3.11
N ASP A 398 2.14 -1.70 -4.30
CA ASP A 398 2.40 -0.71 -5.33
C ASP A 398 2.14 -1.27 -6.73
N GLY A 399 2.18 -0.40 -7.74
CA GLY A 399 2.13 -0.76 -9.17
C GLY A 399 3.50 -1.15 -9.73
N SER A 400 4.58 -1.04 -8.95
CA SER A 400 5.93 -1.42 -9.36
C SER A 400 6.06 -2.90 -9.76
N ALA A 401 6.97 -3.20 -10.68
CA ALA A 401 7.34 -4.58 -10.99
C ALA A 401 8.06 -5.31 -9.84
N ASP A 402 8.51 -4.57 -8.82
CA ASP A 402 9.25 -5.10 -7.66
C ASP A 402 8.30 -5.75 -6.62
N GLY A 403 6.99 -5.49 -6.75
CA GLY A 403 5.92 -5.96 -5.87
C GLY A 403 6.07 -7.43 -5.47
N GLY A 404 5.74 -7.76 -4.21
CA GLY A 404 6.05 -9.07 -3.65
C GLY A 404 5.81 -9.18 -2.16
N LEU A 405 6.19 -10.33 -1.61
CA LEU A 405 6.03 -10.66 -0.20
C LEU A 405 7.37 -10.53 0.54
N TYR A 406 7.33 -9.97 1.76
CA TYR A 406 8.50 -9.75 2.59
C TYR A 406 8.31 -10.41 3.96
N ARG A 407 9.38 -10.90 4.58
CA ARG A 407 9.37 -11.48 5.93
C ARG A 407 10.18 -10.61 6.88
N LEU A 408 9.71 -10.42 8.12
CA LEU A 408 10.53 -9.79 9.16
C LEU A 408 11.52 -10.81 9.72
N VAL A 409 12.80 -10.49 9.71
CA VAL A 409 13.89 -11.35 10.21
C VAL A 409 14.79 -10.60 11.20
N PRO A 410 15.47 -11.28 12.14
CA PRO A 410 16.43 -10.65 13.02
C PRO A 410 17.50 -9.90 12.23
N ASN A 411 17.77 -8.65 12.62
CA ASN A 411 18.82 -7.85 12.03
C ASN A 411 20.13 -8.01 12.82
N VAL A 412 21.25 -8.04 12.10
CA VAL A 412 22.60 -7.97 12.67
C VAL A 412 23.22 -6.71 12.10
N PRO A 413 23.23 -5.58 12.84
CA PRO A 413 23.69 -4.29 12.33
C PRO A 413 25.11 -4.35 11.77
N ALA A 414 25.23 -4.20 10.45
CA ALA A 414 26.51 -4.12 9.76
C ALA A 414 27.03 -2.67 9.77
N PRO A 415 28.36 -2.45 9.76
CA PRO A 415 28.92 -1.13 9.50
C PRO A 415 28.45 -0.60 8.14
N SER A 416 27.87 0.60 8.12
CA SER A 416 27.46 1.23 6.86
C SER A 416 28.68 1.69 6.06
N SER A 417 28.75 1.27 4.79
CA SER A 417 29.64 1.86 3.79
C SER A 417 28.97 3.00 3.00
N PHE A 418 27.72 3.35 3.33
CA PHE A 418 26.99 4.42 2.65
C PHE A 418 27.59 5.79 2.98
N PRO A 419 27.84 6.67 1.99
CA PRO A 419 28.45 7.99 2.19
C PRO A 419 27.69 8.87 3.19
N THR A 420 28.42 9.45 4.13
CA THR A 420 27.90 10.49 5.04
C THR A 420 28.06 11.91 4.48
N LEU A 421 28.85 12.07 3.41
CA LEU A 421 29.07 13.31 2.69
C LEU A 421 28.61 13.17 1.23
N LEU A 422 28.03 14.24 0.68
CA LEU A 422 27.52 14.26 -0.69
C LEU A 422 28.65 14.09 -1.71
N SER A 423 29.80 14.72 -1.50
CA SER A 423 31.00 14.55 -2.35
C SER A 423 31.44 13.09 -2.51
N ALA A 424 31.23 12.26 -1.49
CA ALA A 424 31.60 10.85 -1.49
C ALA A 424 30.56 9.91 -2.16
N THR A 425 29.47 10.46 -2.73
CA THR A 425 28.44 9.67 -3.44
C THR A 425 28.76 9.36 -4.90
N GLY A 426 29.70 10.09 -5.51
CA GLY A 426 29.95 10.02 -6.95
C GLY A 426 28.92 10.74 -7.83
N CYS A 427 27.89 11.37 -7.24
CA CYS A 427 26.83 12.08 -7.96
C CYS A 427 27.01 13.60 -8.09
N VAL A 428 28.14 14.13 -7.61
CA VAL A 428 28.53 15.55 -7.74
C VAL A 428 29.99 15.65 -8.18
N ASP A 429 30.40 16.78 -8.75
CA ASP A 429 31.81 17.03 -9.09
C ASP A 429 32.66 17.00 -7.79
N PRO A 430 33.68 16.13 -7.69
CA PRO A 430 34.56 16.08 -6.51
C PRO A 430 35.43 17.34 -6.32
N ALA A 431 35.52 18.22 -7.33
CA ALA A 431 36.15 19.54 -7.22
C ALA A 431 35.17 20.65 -6.82
N ASP A 432 33.88 20.50 -7.14
CA ASP A 432 32.81 21.44 -6.75
C ASP A 432 31.47 20.70 -6.49
N PRO A 433 31.23 20.19 -5.26
CA PRO A 433 30.05 19.39 -4.92
C PRO A 433 28.67 20.05 -5.14
N ARG A 434 28.63 21.33 -5.56
CA ARG A 434 27.41 22.09 -5.88
C ARG A 434 26.94 21.86 -7.31
N GLU A 435 27.76 21.22 -8.14
CA GLU A 435 27.47 20.86 -9.51
C GLU A 435 27.36 19.31 -9.63
N PRO A 436 26.40 18.77 -10.41
CA PRO A 436 26.33 17.32 -10.68
C PRO A 436 27.59 16.79 -11.37
N ALA A 437 27.91 15.52 -11.12
CA ALA A 437 29.03 14.84 -11.79
C ALA A 437 28.82 14.76 -13.32
N ASP A 438 29.91 14.66 -14.11
CA ASP A 438 29.90 14.67 -15.59
C ASP A 438 28.93 13.65 -16.23
N GLY A 439 28.68 12.52 -15.56
CA GLY A 439 27.74 11.48 -16.00
C GLY A 439 26.26 11.82 -15.81
N MET A 440 25.93 12.94 -15.15
CA MET A 440 24.56 13.36 -14.86
C MET A 440 24.03 14.39 -15.87
N VAL A 441 22.91 14.07 -16.49
CA VAL A 441 22.21 14.96 -17.44
C VAL A 441 21.26 15.87 -16.69
N ARG A 442 21.39 17.20 -16.87
CA ARG A 442 20.50 18.20 -16.25
C ARG A 442 19.17 18.29 -16.98
N PHE A 443 18.10 18.54 -16.25
CA PHE A 443 16.77 18.76 -16.83
C PHE A 443 15.98 19.87 -16.11
N THR A 444 14.89 20.32 -16.72
CA THR A 444 13.94 21.26 -16.11
C THR A 444 12.53 20.85 -16.55
N PRO A 445 11.60 20.58 -15.60
CA PRO A 445 10.23 20.21 -15.94
C PRO A 445 9.46 21.41 -16.48
N THR A 446 8.54 21.14 -17.40
CA THR A 446 7.66 22.15 -18.00
C THR A 446 6.73 22.77 -16.95
N ALA A 447 6.25 21.98 -15.97
CA ALA A 447 5.59 22.47 -14.76
C ALA A 447 6.54 22.46 -13.55
N GLU A 448 7.06 23.63 -13.18
CA GLU A 448 7.91 23.82 -11.99
C GLU A 448 7.08 23.72 -10.68
N LEU A 449 7.13 22.56 -10.00
CA LEU A 449 6.57 22.39 -8.65
C LEU A 449 7.10 23.49 -7.71
N TRP A 450 6.20 24.25 -7.11
CA TRP A 450 6.54 25.29 -6.13
C TRP A 450 7.04 24.66 -4.81
N SER A 451 8.01 25.29 -4.16
CA SER A 451 8.66 24.79 -2.94
C SER A 451 9.17 25.97 -2.10
N ASP A 452 8.25 26.75 -1.53
CA ASP A 452 8.53 27.93 -0.69
C ASP A 452 9.44 29.00 -1.32
N GLY A 453 9.48 29.04 -2.67
CA GLY A 453 10.32 29.94 -3.45
C GLY A 453 11.75 29.44 -3.71
N ALA A 454 12.10 28.20 -3.33
CA ALA A 454 13.44 27.66 -3.51
C ALA A 454 13.85 27.53 -4.99
N GLU A 455 15.09 27.91 -5.28
CA GLU A 455 15.81 27.60 -6.51
C GLU A 455 16.12 26.09 -6.55
N LYS A 456 15.98 25.46 -7.72
CA LYS A 456 16.06 23.99 -7.88
C LYS A 456 16.90 23.58 -9.08
N LEU A 457 18.12 23.10 -8.86
CA LEU A 457 18.85 22.33 -9.86
C LEU A 457 18.33 20.90 -9.87
N ARG A 458 18.19 20.29 -11.05
CA ARG A 458 17.84 18.87 -11.21
C ARG A 458 18.75 18.19 -12.22
N ALA A 459 19.14 16.96 -11.93
CA ALA A 459 19.85 16.09 -12.86
C ALA A 459 19.45 14.62 -12.66
N PHE A 460 19.70 13.79 -13.66
CA PHE A 460 19.54 12.34 -13.58
C PHE A 460 20.75 11.62 -14.15
N ALA A 461 20.94 10.37 -13.74
CA ALA A 461 21.86 9.43 -14.37
C ALA A 461 21.26 8.02 -14.35
N ILE A 462 21.62 7.21 -15.35
CA ILE A 462 21.29 5.79 -15.44
C ILE A 462 22.60 5.01 -15.69
N PRO A 463 22.70 3.70 -15.39
CA PRO A 463 23.94 2.96 -15.64
C PRO A 463 24.29 2.90 -17.14
N ASP A 464 25.58 2.80 -17.45
CA ASP A 464 26.03 2.64 -18.83
C ASP A 464 25.61 1.28 -19.41
N GLY A 465 25.22 1.26 -20.69
CA GLY A 465 24.62 0.09 -21.32
C GLY A 465 23.16 -0.19 -20.92
N THR A 466 22.48 0.74 -20.25
CA THR A 466 21.04 0.65 -19.94
C THR A 466 20.25 1.79 -20.59
N ALA A 467 18.95 1.54 -20.84
CA ALA A 467 17.98 2.44 -21.45
C ALA A 467 16.83 2.75 -20.49
N ILE A 468 16.08 3.83 -20.76
CA ILE A 468 14.84 4.18 -20.05
C ILE A 468 13.66 3.64 -20.85
N GLY A 469 12.79 2.87 -20.20
CA GLY A 469 11.52 2.45 -20.81
C GLY A 469 10.46 3.55 -20.70
N VAL A 470 9.37 3.41 -21.46
CA VAL A 470 8.14 4.20 -21.30
C VAL A 470 6.97 3.24 -21.19
N ASP A 471 6.07 3.49 -20.24
CA ASP A 471 4.93 2.59 -19.99
C ASP A 471 3.69 2.90 -20.86
N GLY A 472 2.55 2.34 -20.48
CA GLY A 472 1.29 2.49 -21.22
C GLY A 472 0.57 3.82 -21.03
N ASP A 473 0.92 4.59 -20.00
CA ASP A 473 0.28 5.86 -19.63
C ASP A 473 1.24 7.06 -19.87
N GLY A 474 2.55 6.81 -20.00
CA GLY A 474 3.58 7.77 -20.42
C GLY A 474 4.72 7.96 -19.41
N ASP A 475 4.75 7.16 -18.35
CA ASP A 475 5.73 7.30 -17.26
C ASP A 475 7.07 6.65 -17.63
N LEU A 476 8.16 7.23 -17.12
CA LEU A 476 9.53 6.82 -17.44
C LEU A 476 9.97 5.68 -16.52
N LEU A 477 10.23 4.52 -17.12
CA LEU A 477 10.69 3.31 -16.43
C LEU A 477 12.23 3.33 -16.35
N LEU A 478 12.78 3.97 -15.32
CA LEU A 478 14.23 4.01 -15.12
C LEU A 478 14.79 2.66 -14.62
N PRO A 479 15.93 2.19 -15.16
CA PRO A 479 16.55 0.91 -14.79
C PRO A 479 17.16 0.95 -13.37
N VAL A 480 17.31 -0.22 -12.75
CA VAL A 480 18.06 -0.37 -11.49
C VAL A 480 19.48 0.16 -11.67
N GLY A 481 19.96 0.91 -10.67
CA GLY A 481 21.21 1.68 -10.74
C GLY A 481 21.01 3.17 -11.04
N SER A 482 19.82 3.61 -11.44
CA SER A 482 19.55 5.02 -11.77
C SER A 482 19.49 5.94 -10.54
N VAL A 483 19.85 7.21 -10.71
CA VAL A 483 19.81 8.24 -9.66
C VAL A 483 19.20 9.53 -10.19
N LEU A 484 18.25 10.11 -9.45
CA LEU A 484 17.80 11.50 -9.62
C LEU A 484 18.44 12.36 -8.52
N LEU A 485 19.06 13.48 -8.92
CA LEU A 485 19.62 14.49 -8.02
C LEU A 485 18.78 15.76 -8.10
N LYS A 486 18.52 16.37 -6.93
CA LYS A 486 17.90 17.69 -6.82
C LYS A 486 18.60 18.53 -5.74
N HIS A 487 19.22 19.64 -6.11
CA HIS A 487 19.65 20.65 -5.14
C HIS A 487 18.52 21.64 -4.90
N PHE A 488 18.39 22.13 -3.67
CA PHE A 488 17.48 23.21 -3.28
C PHE A 488 18.28 24.35 -2.64
N GLY A 489 17.99 25.58 -3.02
CA GLY A 489 18.67 26.76 -2.48
C GLY A 489 17.83 28.03 -2.51
N PHE A 490 18.39 29.11 -1.98
CA PHE A 490 17.81 30.46 -1.99
C PHE A 490 18.91 31.48 -2.28
N ALA A 491 18.72 32.35 -3.27
CA ALA A 491 19.68 33.38 -3.68
C ALA A 491 21.11 32.84 -3.92
N GLY A 492 21.23 31.65 -4.51
CA GLY A 492 22.50 30.98 -4.78
C GLY A 492 23.15 30.27 -3.59
N ARG A 493 22.54 30.24 -2.39
CA ARG A 493 22.98 29.41 -1.25
C ARG A 493 22.18 28.10 -1.23
N LEU A 494 22.87 26.96 -1.31
CA LEU A 494 22.27 25.63 -1.20
C LEU A 494 22.01 25.27 0.26
N HIS A 495 20.88 24.61 0.50
CA HIS A 495 20.42 24.17 1.82
C HIS A 495 20.17 22.65 1.88
N GLU A 496 19.66 22.06 0.80
CA GLU A 496 19.41 20.61 0.69
C GLU A 496 19.94 20.06 -0.65
N THR A 497 20.49 18.86 -0.63
CA THR A 497 20.53 17.98 -1.81
C THR A 497 19.72 16.73 -1.51
N ARG A 498 18.81 16.36 -2.41
CA ARG A 498 18.08 15.10 -2.36
C ARG A 498 18.56 14.19 -3.48
N LEU A 499 18.89 12.95 -3.14
CA LEU A 499 19.14 11.87 -4.10
C LEU A 499 18.00 10.85 -4.00
N MET A 500 17.33 10.55 -5.10
CA MET A 500 16.45 9.38 -5.22
C MET A 500 17.19 8.32 -6.02
N MET A 501 17.41 7.15 -5.44
CA MET A 501 18.19 6.05 -6.04
C MET A 501 17.30 4.85 -6.35
N ARG A 502 17.37 4.30 -7.56
CA ARG A 502 16.66 3.10 -8.01
C ARG A 502 17.48 1.86 -7.69
N THR A 503 17.06 1.08 -6.70
CA THR A 503 17.67 -0.19 -6.27
C THR A 503 16.79 -1.38 -6.66
N ASP A 504 17.29 -2.61 -6.51
CA ASP A 504 16.52 -3.85 -6.68
C ASP A 504 15.32 -3.96 -5.71
N ASP A 505 15.42 -3.33 -4.54
CA ASP A 505 14.35 -3.31 -3.52
C ASP A 505 13.26 -2.25 -3.82
N GLY A 506 13.48 -1.34 -4.78
CA GLY A 506 12.64 -0.15 -4.99
C GLY A 506 13.45 1.13 -5.13
N TRP A 507 12.76 2.26 -5.14
CA TRP A 507 13.42 3.56 -4.97
C TRP A 507 13.83 3.77 -3.50
N THR A 508 14.81 4.63 -3.23
CA THR A 508 15.13 5.11 -1.88
C THR A 508 15.60 6.56 -1.93
N GLY A 509 15.02 7.41 -1.09
CA GLY A 509 15.38 8.82 -0.99
C GLY A 509 16.42 9.11 0.10
N TYR A 510 17.31 10.06 -0.15
CA TYR A 510 18.35 10.49 0.79
C TYR A 510 18.45 12.01 0.81
N SER A 511 18.31 12.61 2.00
CA SER A 511 18.40 14.06 2.23
C SER A 511 19.77 14.42 2.79
N TYR A 512 20.51 15.29 2.12
CA TYR A 512 21.78 15.85 2.58
C TYR A 512 21.61 17.34 2.91
N ARG A 513 22.11 17.78 4.06
CA ARG A 513 22.07 19.18 4.52
C ARG A 513 23.39 19.87 4.26
N TRP A 514 23.35 20.98 3.52
CA TRP A 514 24.54 21.75 3.16
C TRP A 514 25.19 22.43 4.37
N ASN A 515 26.52 22.45 4.39
CA ASN A 515 27.28 23.20 5.39
C ASN A 515 27.31 24.72 5.06
N ASP A 516 27.55 25.56 6.07
CA ASP A 516 27.58 27.02 5.89
C ASP A 516 28.79 27.52 5.09
N ALA A 517 29.84 26.71 4.95
CA ALA A 517 30.96 26.99 4.07
C ALA A 517 30.64 26.73 2.58
N GLN A 518 29.51 26.09 2.29
CA GLN A 518 29.05 25.69 0.96
C GLN A 518 30.05 24.79 0.21
N THR A 519 30.78 23.95 0.95
CA THR A 519 31.79 23.04 0.39
C THR A 519 31.31 21.60 0.23
N ASP A 520 30.33 21.16 1.03
CA ASP A 520 29.75 19.81 1.00
C ASP A 520 28.40 19.79 1.75
N ALA A 521 27.72 18.65 1.71
CA ALA A 521 26.49 18.40 2.46
C ALA A 521 26.54 17.07 3.22
N GLU A 522 26.01 17.05 4.45
CA GLU A 522 26.02 15.89 5.35
C GLU A 522 24.68 15.12 5.27
N LEU A 523 24.75 13.79 5.20
CA LEU A 523 23.57 12.91 5.16
C LEU A 523 22.75 13.02 6.45
N LEU A 524 21.47 13.34 6.32
CA LEU A 524 20.53 13.29 7.44
C LEU A 524 20.00 11.86 7.63
N PRO A 525 20.12 11.26 8.84
CA PRO A 525 19.63 9.91 9.12
C PRO A 525 18.11 9.87 9.45
N THR A 526 17.50 11.03 9.66
CA THR A 526 16.10 11.23 10.06
C THR A 526 15.58 12.56 9.48
N ALA A 527 14.27 12.79 9.51
CA ALA A 527 13.72 14.09 9.19
C ALA A 527 14.24 15.19 10.12
N VAL A 528 14.39 16.42 9.62
CA VAL A 528 14.82 17.61 10.37
C VAL A 528 13.97 18.81 9.94
N SER A 529 13.54 19.64 10.89
CA SER A 529 12.86 20.91 10.62
C SER A 529 13.60 22.06 11.27
N GLU A 530 13.87 23.13 10.51
CA GLU A 530 14.51 24.34 11.03
C GLU A 530 13.96 25.61 10.38
N VAL A 531 14.40 26.78 10.87
CA VAL A 531 14.08 28.08 10.26
C VAL A 531 15.38 28.64 9.68
N LEU A 532 15.39 28.80 8.36
CA LEU A 532 16.52 29.34 7.61
C LEU A 532 16.68 30.85 7.83
N GLU A 533 17.83 31.40 7.45
CA GLU A 533 18.17 32.82 7.63
C GLU A 533 17.21 33.80 6.93
N ASN A 534 16.53 33.34 5.88
CA ASN A 534 15.49 34.08 5.16
C ASN A 534 14.11 34.04 5.84
N GLY A 535 13.98 33.34 6.99
CA GLY A 535 12.74 33.15 7.74
C GLY A 535 11.86 31.98 7.27
N VAL A 536 12.24 31.26 6.20
CA VAL A 536 11.51 30.08 5.73
C VAL A 536 11.71 28.93 6.71
N ARG A 537 10.63 28.27 7.11
CA ARG A 537 10.70 26.99 7.83
C ARG A 537 10.95 25.87 6.82
N TRP A 538 12.18 25.36 6.77
CA TRP A 538 12.52 24.25 5.88
C TRP A 538 12.29 22.90 6.56
N GLN A 539 11.88 21.90 5.78
CA GLN A 539 11.69 20.53 6.23
C GLN A 539 12.49 19.57 5.36
N TYR A 540 13.53 18.99 5.94
CA TYR A 540 14.29 17.89 5.36
C TYR A 540 13.55 16.58 5.67
N PRO A 541 13.13 15.79 4.67
CA PRO A 541 12.46 14.51 4.92
C PRO A 541 13.44 13.40 5.34
N SER A 542 12.93 12.40 6.06
CA SER A 542 13.57 11.09 6.20
C SER A 542 13.53 10.32 4.86
N ARG A 543 14.09 9.11 4.80
CA ARG A 543 14.01 8.28 3.59
C ARG A 543 12.57 7.85 3.35
N SER A 544 11.87 7.47 4.41
CA SER A 544 10.44 7.11 4.37
C SER A 544 9.55 8.29 3.95
N ALA A 545 9.82 9.50 4.43
CA ALA A 545 8.99 10.68 4.15
C ALA A 545 9.10 11.19 2.70
N CYS A 546 10.11 10.75 1.93
CA CYS A 546 10.13 10.97 0.49
C CYS A 546 8.92 10.29 -0.20
N PHE A 547 8.51 9.12 0.28
CA PHE A 547 7.44 8.32 -0.33
C PHE A 547 6.03 8.81 -0.02
N GLU A 548 5.86 9.84 0.81
CA GLU A 548 4.59 10.57 0.93
C GLU A 548 4.18 11.25 -0.38
N CYS A 549 5.16 11.67 -1.20
CA CYS A 549 4.92 12.31 -2.49
C CYS A 549 5.42 11.46 -3.66
N HIS A 550 6.56 10.78 -3.50
CA HIS A 550 7.13 9.89 -4.51
C HIS A 550 6.39 8.54 -4.57
N THR A 551 5.09 8.56 -4.84
CA THR A 551 4.22 7.38 -4.96
C THR A 551 4.00 6.97 -6.42
N ASP A 552 3.62 5.73 -6.67
CA ASP A 552 3.17 5.24 -7.98
C ASP A 552 2.01 6.06 -8.57
N ALA A 553 1.13 6.61 -7.73
CA ALA A 553 0.03 7.47 -8.17
C ALA A 553 0.50 8.86 -8.69
N ALA A 554 1.80 9.14 -8.58
CA ALA A 554 2.49 10.30 -9.11
C ALA A 554 3.80 9.89 -9.85
N GLY A 555 3.76 8.75 -10.56
CA GLY A 555 4.86 8.23 -11.39
C GLY A 555 6.12 7.82 -10.63
N THR A 556 6.14 7.90 -9.30
CA THR A 556 7.31 7.89 -8.41
C THR A 556 8.35 9.00 -8.66
N THR A 557 8.66 9.33 -9.91
CA THR A 557 9.73 10.27 -10.28
C THR A 557 9.24 11.68 -10.58
N LEU A 558 8.45 12.25 -9.65
CA LEU A 558 7.85 13.59 -9.67
C LEU A 558 8.53 14.64 -10.59
N GLY A 559 7.91 14.90 -11.74
CA GLY A 559 8.37 15.89 -12.72
C GLY A 559 9.48 15.40 -13.66
N PHE A 560 9.80 14.11 -13.64
CA PHE A 560 10.63 13.41 -14.61
C PHE A 560 9.76 12.32 -15.27
N GLU A 561 8.79 12.82 -16.06
CA GLU A 561 7.78 12.08 -16.81
C GLU A 561 7.86 12.53 -18.28
N ALA A 562 7.47 11.70 -19.25
CA ALA A 562 7.60 12.06 -20.66
C ALA A 562 6.85 13.35 -21.03
N ALA A 563 5.69 13.60 -20.40
CA ALA A 563 4.88 14.80 -20.60
C ALA A 563 5.41 16.06 -19.88
N GLN A 564 6.40 15.94 -19.00
CA GLN A 564 7.02 17.07 -18.30
C GLN A 564 8.33 17.54 -18.92
N LEU A 565 9.02 16.66 -19.65
CA LEU A 565 10.22 16.98 -20.40
C LEU A 565 9.85 17.60 -21.76
N SER A 566 10.73 18.44 -22.32
CA SER A 566 10.50 19.03 -23.64
C SER A 566 10.82 18.04 -24.75
N ASP A 567 10.16 18.15 -25.92
CA ASP A 567 10.37 17.24 -27.07
C ASP A 567 11.87 17.03 -27.41
N ALA A 568 12.67 18.10 -27.34
CA ALA A 568 14.11 18.06 -27.61
C ALA A 568 14.91 17.34 -26.50
N ALA A 569 14.49 17.46 -25.24
CA ALA A 569 15.05 16.68 -24.14
C ALA A 569 14.63 15.20 -24.24
N LEU A 570 13.40 14.93 -24.68
CA LEU A 570 12.83 13.58 -24.78
C LEU A 570 13.42 12.78 -25.97
N GLN A 571 13.62 13.41 -27.12
CA GLN A 571 14.38 12.81 -28.24
C GLN A 571 15.82 12.52 -27.80
N GLY A 572 16.49 13.49 -27.16
CA GLY A 572 17.79 13.30 -26.50
C GLY A 572 17.78 12.43 -25.22
N LEU A 573 16.77 11.57 -25.06
CA LEU A 573 16.58 10.63 -23.95
C LEU A 573 16.13 9.23 -24.43
N LEU A 574 15.39 9.17 -25.54
CA LEU A 574 14.81 7.94 -26.10
C LEU A 574 15.47 7.51 -27.42
N ASP A 575 16.21 8.39 -28.10
CA ASP A 575 17.08 8.05 -29.25
C ASP A 575 18.53 7.68 -28.79
N LEU A 576 18.74 7.36 -27.50
CA LEU A 576 20.04 7.12 -26.84
C LEU A 576 20.19 5.72 -26.21
#